data_AF-A0A4P6BIT7-F1
#
_entry.id   AF-A0A4P6BIT7-F1
#
_cell.length_a   1.000
_cell.length_b   1.000
_cell.length_c   1.000
_cell.angle_alpha   90.00
_cell.angle_beta   90.00
_cell.angle_gamma   90.00
#
_symmetry.space_group_name_H-M   'P 1'
#
loop_
_entity.id
_entity.type
_entity.pdbx_description
1 polymer ?
#
loop_
_entity_poly.entity_id
_entity_poly.type
_entity_poly.pdbx_seq_one_letter_code
_entity_poly.pdbx_strand_id
1 'polypeptide(L)' 'MLRQKLVALLKECYWLLEKTVEGPRELRQMQEQVARKIAEFEGRQQVQANFGVSGGKKVA' A
#
# COMPACT_ATOMS: atom_id res chain seq x y z
N MET A 1 5.96 -19.31 -9.71
CA MET A 1 5.07 -19.73 -8.59
C MET A 1 5.26 -18.93 -7.31
N LEU A 2 6.49 -18.66 -6.84
CA LEU A 2 6.75 -17.96 -5.57
C LEU A 2 6.02 -16.61 -5.44
N ARG A 3 6.06 -15.79 -6.49
CA ARG A 3 5.38 -14.50 -6.59
C ARG A 3 3.88 -14.58 -6.31
N GLN A 4 3.21 -15.60 -6.86
CA GLN A 4 1.76 -15.80 -6.66
C GLN A 4 1.45 -16.25 -5.23
N LYS A 5 2.28 -17.11 -4.64
CA LYS A 5 2.16 -17.50 -3.22
C LYS A 5 2.33 -16.31 -2.28
N LEU A 6 3.26 -15.41 -2.59
CA LEU A 6 3.48 -14.19 -1.80
C LEU A 6 2.30 -13.22 -1.90
N VAL A 7 1.72 -13.06 -3.09
CA VAL A 7 0.50 -12.24 -3.27
C VAL A 7 -0.68 -12.85 -2.49
N ALA A 8 -0.84 -14.16 -2.48
CA ALA A 8 -1.87 -14.83 -1.68
C ALA A 8 -1.71 -14.55 -0.18
N LEU A 9 -0.49 -14.68 0.36
CA LEU A 9 -0.19 -14.35 1.76
C LEU A 9 -0.49 -12.88 2.10
N LEU A 10 -0.14 -11.94 1.21
CA LEU A 10 -0.44 -10.52 1.43
C LEU A 10 -1.95 -10.25 1.47
N LYS A 11 -2.76 -10.99 0.70
CA LYS A 11 -4.23 -10.90 0.77
C LYS A 11 -4.78 -11.44 2.09
N GLU A 12 -4.19 -12.50 2.63
CA GLU A 12 -4.54 -12.99 3.98
C GLU A 12 -4.18 -11.98 5.07
N CYS A 13 -3.04 -11.28 4.94
CA CYS A 13 -2.68 -10.20 5.86
C CYS A 13 -3.72 -9.08 5.88
N TYR A 14 -4.32 -8.75 4.73
CA TYR A 14 -5.37 -7.74 4.65
C TYR A 14 -6.57 -8.08 5.55
N TRP A 15 -7.04 -9.34 5.49
CA TRP A 15 -8.11 -9.84 6.35
C TRP A 15 -7.70 -9.89 7.83
N LEU A 16 -6.45 -10.28 8.12
CA LEU A 16 -5.95 -10.33 9.49
C LEU A 16 -5.93 -8.94 10.15
N LEU A 17 -5.54 -7.91 9.40
CA LEU A 17 -5.53 -6.53 9.89
C LEU A 17 -6.92 -6.07 10.37
N GLU A 18 -7.99 -6.44 9.65
CA GLU A 18 -9.37 -6.12 10.05
C GLU A 18 -9.79 -6.77 11.37
N LYS A 19 -9.11 -7.86 11.79
CA LYS A 19 -9.41 -8.59 13.03
C LYS A 19 -8.53 -8.19 14.19
N THR A 20 -7.35 -7.62 13.93
CA THR A 20 -6.34 -7.36 14.97
C THR A 20 -6.09 -5.88 15.22
N VAL A 21 -6.48 -4.99 14.30
CA VAL A 21 -6.27 -3.55 14.44
C VAL A 21 -7.58 -2.86 14.80
N GLU A 22 -7.65 -2.33 16.03
CA GLU A 22 -8.85 -1.65 16.56
C GLU A 22 -8.98 -0.21 16.04
N GLY A 23 -7.84 0.43 15.73
CA GLY A 23 -7.78 1.81 15.28
C GLY A 23 -8.16 1.96 13.80
N PRO A 24 -9.22 2.71 13.45
CA PRO A 24 -9.66 2.84 12.05
C PRO A 24 -8.64 3.55 11.16
N ARG A 25 -7.82 4.44 11.74
CA ARG A 25 -6.77 5.16 11.01
C ARG A 25 -5.57 4.25 10.74
N GLU A 26 -5.11 3.55 11.77
CA GLU A 26 -4.01 2.60 11.72
C GLU A 26 -4.34 1.44 10.76
N LEU A 27 -5.56 0.91 10.86
CA LEU A 27 -6.07 -0.13 9.97
C LEU A 27 -5.98 0.33 8.50
N ARG A 28 -6.48 1.52 8.19
CA ARG A 28 -6.43 2.07 6.83
C ARG A 28 -4.99 2.22 6.33
N GLN A 29 -4.10 2.77 7.15
CA GLN A 29 -2.70 2.95 6.78
C GLN A 29 -1.99 1.62 6.48
N MET A 30 -2.23 0.60 7.31
CA MET A 30 -1.65 -0.74 7.12
C MET A 30 -2.26 -1.45 5.89
N GLN A 31 -3.57 -1.34 5.70
CA GLN A 31 -4.25 -1.86 4.51
C GLN A 31 -3.72 -1.22 3.21
N GLU A 32 -3.48 0.09 3.20
CA GLU A 32 -2.86 0.78 2.06
C GLU A 32 -1.43 0.29 1.77
N GLN A 33 -0.63 0.03 2.80
CA GLN A 33 0.71 -0.53 2.62
C GLN A 33 0.66 -1.93 1.99
N VAL A 34 -0.23 -2.80 2.47
CA VAL A 34 -0.45 -4.13 1.90
C VAL A 34 -0.92 -4.03 0.45
N ALA A 35 -1.87 -3.15 0.14
CA ALA A 35 -2.37 -2.94 -1.22
C ALA A 35 -1.27 -2.45 -2.18
N ARG A 36 -0.44 -1.48 -1.74
CA ARG A 36 0.72 -1.01 -2.52
C ARG A 36 1.70 -2.15 -2.81
N LYS A 37 1.96 -3.01 -1.82
CA LYS A 37 2.88 -4.13 -1.98
C LYS A 37 2.32 -5.20 -2.92
N ILE A 38 1.03 -5.49 -2.85
CA ILE A 38 0.35 -6.39 -3.81
C ILE A 38 0.47 -5.82 -5.23
N ALA A 39 0.21 -4.52 -5.43
CA ALA A 39 0.32 -3.89 -6.75
C ALA A 39 1.74 -3.97 -7.34
N GLU A 40 2.76 -3.73 -6.52
CA GLU A 40 4.18 -3.92 -6.88
C GLU A 40 4.44 -5.37 -7.32
N PHE A 41 3.97 -6.34 -6.52
CA PHE A 41 4.09 -7.75 -6.86
C PHE A 41 3.15 -8.21 -7.97
N GLU A 42 2.11 -7.51 -8.36
CA GLU A 42 1.29 -7.87 -9.54
C GLU A 42 1.84 -7.19 -10.81
N GLY A 43 2.84 -6.31 -10.69
CA GLY A 43 3.38 -5.57 -11.83
C GLY A 43 2.42 -4.49 -12.32
N ARG A 44 1.43 -4.12 -11.50
CA ARG A 44 0.57 -2.96 -11.74
C ARG A 44 1.37 -1.70 -11.40
N GLN A 45 2.21 -1.27 -12.34
CA GLN A 45 2.85 0.03 -12.30
C GLN A 45 1.76 1.09 -12.53
N GLN A 46 1.13 1.56 -11.45
CA GLN A 46 0.55 2.90 -11.27
C GLN A 46 -0.35 2.94 -10.03
N VAL A 47 0.21 3.41 -8.91
CA VAL A 47 -0.47 4.43 -8.12
C VAL A 47 0.59 5.50 -7.86
N GLN A 48 0.72 6.39 -8.84
CA GLN A 48 1.38 7.67 -8.64
C GLN A 48 0.58 8.35 -7.51
N ALA A 49 1.11 8.28 -6.29
CA ALA A 49 0.58 9.05 -5.18
C ALA A 49 0.75 10.51 -5.59
N ASN A 50 -0.33 11.16 -6.03
CA ASN A 50 -0.41 12.60 -6.18
C ASN A 50 -0.31 13.24 -4.80
N PHE A 51 0.88 13.26 -4.24
CA PHE A 51 1.30 14.28 -3.28
C PHE A 51 2.26 15.19 -4.03
N GLY A 52 1.68 16.06 -4.85
CA GLY A 52 2.36 17.26 -5.33
C GLY A 52 2.64 18.17 -4.15
N VAL A 53 3.71 17.88 -3.41
CA VAL A 53 4.41 18.89 -2.61
C VAL A 53 5.04 19.82 -3.63
N SER A 54 4.35 20.93 -3.93
CA SER A 54 4.88 22.02 -4.73
C SER A 54 5.91 22.80 -3.89
N GLY A 55 7.07 22.17 -3.67
CA GLY A 55 8.29 22.82 -3.19
C GLY A 55 9.01 23.46 -4.36
N GLY A 56 8.56 24.65 -4.78
CA GLY A 56 9.13 25.41 -5.89
C GLY A 56 9.78 26.71 -5.43
N LYS A 57 10.90 26.61 -4.72
CA LYS A 57 11.85 27.72 -4.52
C LYS A 57 12.47 28.06 -5.88
N LYS A 58 12.14 29.22 -6.44
CA LYS A 58 12.98 29.88 -7.46
C LYS A 58 13.30 31.30 -7.02
N VAL A 59 14.55 31.45 -6.62
CA VAL A 59 15.32 32.69 -6.58
C VAL A 59 15.45 33.22 -8.02
N ALA A 60 15.08 34.48 -8.22
CA ALA A 60 15.57 35.37 -9.26
C ALA A 60 15.40 36.80 -8.74
#